data_AF-G1E779-F1
#
_entry.id   AF-G1E779-F1
#
_cell.length_a   1.000
_cell.length_b   1.000
_cell.length_c   1.000
_cell.angle_alpha   90.00
_cell.angle_beta   90.00
_cell.angle_gamma   90.00
#
_symmetry.space_group_name_H-M   'P 1'
#
loop_
_entity.id
_entity.type
_entity.pdbx_description
1 polymer ?
#
loop_
_entity_poly.entity_id
_entity_poly.type
_entity_poly.pdbx_seq_one_letter_code
_entity_poly.pdbx_strand_id
1 'polypeptide(L)' 'MSSKKLMEEGKVAPFSCRQLIINCFGRGKKHLKSASLRGMNQKGINFLKIRNMGKLPHNGCRPPYRRRVKKCK' A
#
# COMPACT_ATOMS: atom_id res chain seq x y z
N MET A 1 -10.82 6.54 30.37
CA MET A 1 -9.40 6.78 30.04
C MET A 1 -9.30 7.12 28.56
N SER A 2 -8.67 8.26 28.27
CA SER A 2 -8.74 8.99 26.99
C SER A 2 -8.13 8.21 25.81
N SER A 3 -8.90 8.13 24.72
CA SER A 3 -8.63 7.51 23.42
C SER A 3 -7.42 8.05 22.66
N LYS A 4 -6.63 8.94 23.27
CA LYS A 4 -5.43 9.56 22.68
C LYS A 4 -4.15 8.73 22.84
N LYS A 5 -4.15 7.69 23.69
CA LYS A 5 -2.92 6.92 24.01
C LYS A 5 -2.51 5.86 22.98
N LEU A 6 -3.36 5.51 22.01
CA LEU A 6 -3.04 4.50 20.99
C LEU A 6 -2.42 5.08 19.70
N MET A 7 -2.26 6.40 19.62
CA MET A 7 -1.73 7.06 18.40
C MET A 7 -0.21 7.30 18.44
N GLU A 8 0.41 7.27 19.62
CA GLU A 8 1.87 7.46 19.77
C GLU A 8 2.70 6.24 19.36
N GLU A 9 2.12 5.03 19.35
CA GLU A 9 2.85 3.80 18.99
C GLU A 9 2.95 3.56 17.47
N GLY A 10 2.83 4.62 16.68
CA GLY A 10 3.28 4.58 15.30
C GLY A 10 4.80 4.74 15.27
N LYS A 11 5.54 3.72 14.84
CA LYS A 11 7.01 3.76 14.63
C LYS A 11 7.53 4.97 13.83
N VAL A 12 6.65 5.73 13.19
CA VAL A 12 6.94 6.94 12.42
C VAL A 12 6.94 8.21 13.28
N ALA A 13 6.23 8.26 14.41
CA ALA A 13 6.18 9.40 15.32
C ALA A 13 7.54 9.85 15.90
N PRO A 14 8.52 8.98 16.22
CA PRO A 14 9.81 9.43 16.74
C PRO A 14 10.74 10.05 15.67
N PHE A 15 10.44 9.85 14.38
CA PHE A 15 11.16 10.49 13.29
C PHE A 15 10.35 11.71 12.86
N SER A 16 10.93 12.92 12.86
CA SER A 16 10.26 14.17 12.47
C SER A 16 9.85 14.26 10.98
N CYS A 17 9.72 13.11 10.32
CA CYS A 17 9.39 12.95 8.91
C CYS A 17 7.91 13.30 8.65
N ARG A 18 7.66 14.57 8.36
CA ARG A 18 6.33 15.07 7.97
C ARG A 18 5.96 14.75 6.51
N GLN A 19 6.95 14.44 5.66
CA GLN A 19 6.78 14.25 4.23
C GLN A 19 7.36 12.91 3.77
N LEU A 20 6.58 12.12 3.03
CA LEU A 20 7.00 10.79 2.56
C LEU A 20 6.86 10.64 1.03
N ILE A 21 7.77 9.86 0.46
CA ILE A 21 7.67 9.31 -0.90
C ILE A 21 7.28 7.84 -0.77
N ILE A 22 6.18 7.44 -1.41
CA ILE A 22 5.60 6.11 -1.26
C ILE A 22 5.76 5.32 -2.55
N ASN A 23 6.38 4.14 -2.43
CA ASN A 23 6.47 3.15 -3.49
C ASN A 23 5.53 1.98 -3.18
N CYS A 24 4.52 1.79 -4.03
CA CYS A 24 3.55 0.71 -3.89
C CYS A 24 3.95 -0.49 -4.73
N PHE A 25 3.88 -1.68 -4.13
CA PHE A 25 4.16 -2.96 -4.77
C PHE A 25 2.90 -3.84 -4.79
N GLY A 26 2.71 -4.58 -5.88
CA GLY A 26 1.69 -5.64 -5.97
C GLY A 26 0.73 -5.48 -7.15
N ARG A 27 0.35 -6.62 -7.74
CA ARG A 27 -0.69 -6.73 -8.77
C ARG A 27 -1.94 -7.29 -8.10
N GLY A 28 -2.94 -6.46 -7.76
CA GLY A 28 -4.26 -7.02 -7.42
C GLY A 28 -5.19 -6.25 -6.49
N LYS A 29 -4.71 -5.40 -5.57
CA LYS A 29 -5.61 -4.77 -4.57
C LYS A 29 -5.58 -3.24 -4.62
N LYS A 30 -6.26 -2.68 -5.64
CA LYS A 30 -6.43 -1.23 -5.81
C LYS A 30 -7.14 -0.57 -4.60
N HIS A 31 -8.14 -1.25 -4.02
CA HIS A 31 -8.95 -0.71 -2.92
C HIS A 31 -8.12 -0.52 -1.63
N LEU A 32 -7.34 -1.54 -1.22
CA LEU A 32 -6.51 -1.48 -0.01
C LEU A 32 -5.45 -0.39 -0.07
N LYS A 33 -4.85 -0.17 -1.25
CA LYS A 33 -3.89 0.92 -1.45
C LYS A 33 -4.52 2.26 -1.07
N SER A 34 -5.68 2.55 -1.63
CA SER A 34 -6.37 3.82 -1.36
C SER A 34 -6.80 3.99 0.10
N ALA A 35 -7.19 2.90 0.78
CA ALA A 35 -7.56 2.93 2.20
C ALA A 35 -6.35 3.21 3.10
N SER A 36 -5.20 2.59 2.82
CA SER A 36 -3.97 2.80 3.58
C SER A 36 -3.44 4.23 3.44
N LEU A 37 -3.42 4.79 2.23
CA LEU A 37 -3.02 6.20 2.03
C LEU A 37 -3.95 7.17 2.76
N ARG A 38 -5.28 6.93 2.74
CA ARG A 38 -6.23 7.75 3.49
C ARG A 38 -5.97 7.71 4.99
N GLY A 39 -5.71 6.54 5.56
CA GLY A 39 -5.39 6.40 6.99
C GLY A 39 -4.07 7.07 7.37
N MET A 40 -3.07 7.09 6.49
CA MET A 40 -1.81 7.80 6.70
C MET A 40 -1.97 9.32 6.59
N ASN A 41 -2.79 9.82 5.65
CA ASN A 41 -3.13 11.25 5.56
C ASN A 41 -3.88 11.75 6.80
N GLN A 42 -4.81 10.95 7.34
CA GLN A 42 -5.53 11.28 8.57
C GLN A 42 -4.62 11.38 9.80
N LYS A 43 -3.44 10.74 9.76
CA LYS A 43 -2.40 10.84 10.79
C LYS A 43 -1.48 12.06 10.62
N GLY A 44 -1.75 12.92 9.63
CA GLY A 44 -0.99 14.16 9.40
C GLY A 44 0.29 13.98 8.59
N ILE A 45 0.45 12.85 7.90
CA ILE A 45 1.59 12.61 7.02
C ILE A 45 1.27 13.14 5.62
N ASN A 46 2.11 14.02 5.09
CA ASN A 46 1.95 14.54 3.73
C ASN A 46 2.72 13.68 2.72
N PHE A 47 2.10 13.40 1.57
CA PHE A 47 2.75 12.64 0.49
C PHE A 47 3.27 13.57 -0.60
N LEU A 48 4.53 13.39 -0.99
CA LEU A 48 5.13 14.14 -2.10
C LEU A 48 4.94 13.43 -3.45
N LYS A 49 5.10 12.11 -3.47
CA LYS A 49 5.00 11.31 -4.70
C LYS A 49 4.58 9.89 -4.40
N ILE A 50 3.67 9.38 -5.21
CA ILE A 50 3.16 8.00 -5.13
C ILE A 50 3.56 7.28 -6.42
N ARG A 51 4.42 6.27 -6.32
CA ARG A 51 4.87 5.46 -7.46
C ARG A 51 4.37 4.02 -7.34
N ASN A 52 3.90 3.44 -8.45
CA ASN A 52 3.61 2.01 -8.51
C ASN A 52 4.83 1.30 -9.10
N MET A 53 5.67 0.73 -8.24
CA MET A 53 6.89 0.01 -8.64
C MET A 53 6.60 -1.49 -8.81
N GLY A 54 5.50 -1.84 -9.49
CA GLY A 54 5.18 -3.23 -9.77
C GLY A 54 6.16 -3.82 -10.77
N LYS A 55 6.87 -4.91 -10.40
CA LYS A 55 7.75 -5.62 -11.34
C LYS A 55 6.93 -6.09 -12.54
N LEU A 56 7.19 -5.53 -13.72
CA LEU A 56 6.72 -6.04 -15.01
C LEU A 56 7.77 -7.04 -15.50
N PRO A 57 7.39 -8.29 -15.80
CA PRO A 57 8.36 -9.28 -16.26
C PRO A 57 8.65 -9.00 -17.73
N HIS A 58 9.93 -8.86 -18.10
CA HIS A 58 10.35 -8.61 -19.49
C HIS A 58 9.91 -9.74 -20.44
N ASN A 59 9.87 -10.97 -19.94
CA ASN A 59 9.21 -12.11 -20.57
C ASN A 59 8.07 -12.56 -19.66
N GLY A 60 6.85 -12.60 -20.20
CA GLY A 60 5.66 -13.05 -19.47
C GLY A 60 5.83 -14.49 -19.00
N CYS A 61 6.17 -14.69 -17.73
CA CYS A 61 6.06 -16.00 -17.10
C CYS A 61 4.60 -16.44 -17.19
N ARG A 62 4.36 -17.70 -17.60
CA ARG A 62 3.03 -18.27 -17.67
C ARG A 62 2.37 -18.12 -16.30
N PRO A 63 1.22 -17.44 -16.18
CA PRO A 63 0.51 -17.38 -14.91
C PRO A 63 0.27 -18.81 -14.41
N PRO A 64 0.29 -19.06 -13.09
CA PRO A 64 0.15 -20.40 -12.53
C PRO A 64 -1.18 -21.07 -12.89
N TYR A 65 -2.12 -20.32 -13.46
CA TYR A 65 -3.39 -20.84 -13.94
C TYR A 65 -3.27 -21.65 -15.24
N ARG A 66 -4.04 -22.72 -15.32
CA ARG A 66 -4.17 -23.53 -16.53
C ARG A 66 -4.92 -22.74 -17.62
N ARG A 67 -4.52 -22.91 -18.87
CA ARG A 67 -4.97 -22.10 -20.02
C ARG A 67 -6.49 -22.09 -20.24
N ARG A 68 -7.20 -23.11 -19.76
CA ARG A 68 -8.65 -23.29 -19.94
C ARG A 68 -9.25 -23.97 -18.71
N VAL A 69 -9.33 -23.25 -17.59
CA VAL A 69 -10.29 -23.63 -16.54
C VAL A 69 -11.38 -22.56 -16.62
N LYS A 70 -12.65 -22.96 -16.64
CA LYS A 70 -13.67 -22.04 -16.14
C LYS A 70 -13.42 -21.99 -14.64
N LYS A 71 -13.46 -20.81 -14.02
CA LYS A 71 -13.72 -20.80 -12.57
C LYS A 71 -15.09 -21.47 -12.42
N CYS A 72 -15.12 -22.74 -12.04
CA CYS A 72 -16.31 -23.27 -11.38
C CYS A 72 -16.55 -22.30 -10.22
N LYS A 73 -17.75 -21.71 -10.21
CA LYS A 73 -18.11 -20.59 -9.35
C LYS A 73 -17.68 -20.83 -7.90
#